data_AF-A0A0D0EBY6-F1
#
_entry.id   AF-A0A0D0EBY6-F1
#
_cell.length_a   1.000
_cell.length_b   1.000
_cell.length_c   1.000
_cell.angle_alpha   90.00
_cell.angle_beta   90.00
_cell.angle_gamma   90.00
#
_symmetry.space_group_name_H-M   'P 1'
#
loop_
_entity.id
_entity.type
_entity.pdbx_description
1 polymer ?
#
loop_
_entity_poly.entity_id
_entity_poly.type
_entity_poly.pdbx_seq_one_letter_code
_entity_poly.pdbx_strand_id
1 'polypeptide(L)'
;MGTDEWARQRKDNHKEVERRRRGNINEGITELGRIVPNSSGEKAKGAILARAVQYIHHLKENEARNIEKWTLEKLLMDQAMGDLQGQLEEMRGSWEEERMARQRAESELKLLRGVPQGGVAPVVGVAPRPGPNAPNYRSRSQSAERLEGAPATRSPFGESEVRTEVENRSQENGTVEGDGGDERPVKRPRVE
;
A
#
# COMPACT_ATOMS: atom_id res chain seq x y z
N MET A 1 -48.11 -47.03 27.53
CA MET A 1 -47.06 -46.85 26.51
C MET A 1 -46.30 -48.15 26.42
N GLY A 2 -46.60 -48.97 25.41
CA GLY A 2 -46.06 -50.33 25.31
C GLY A 2 -44.59 -50.34 24.92
N THR A 3 -43.84 -51.33 25.39
CA THR A 3 -42.40 -51.52 25.12
C THR A 3 -42.07 -51.49 23.61
N ASP A 4 -43.01 -51.90 22.76
CA ASP A 4 -42.91 -51.89 21.30
C ASP A 4 -42.99 -50.49 20.68
N GLU A 5 -43.83 -49.60 21.23
CA GLU A 5 -43.93 -48.21 20.78
C GLU A 5 -42.64 -47.45 21.10
N TRP A 6 -42.08 -47.70 22.28
CA TRP A 6 -40.82 -47.09 22.71
C TRP A 6 -39.63 -47.57 21.86
N ALA A 7 -39.62 -48.84 21.44
CA ALA A 7 -38.61 -49.37 20.52
C ALA A 7 -38.72 -48.77 19.11
N ARG A 8 -39.95 -48.62 18.58
CA ARG A 8 -40.21 -47.96 17.30
C ARG A 8 -39.78 -46.49 17.32
N GLN A 9 -40.16 -45.76 18.37
CA GLN A 9 -39.83 -44.34 18.48
C GLN A 9 -38.32 -44.08 18.53
N ARG A 10 -37.55 -44.94 19.23
CA ARG A 10 -36.08 -44.84 19.20
C ARG A 10 -35.50 -45.12 17.82
N LYS A 11 -36.02 -46.13 17.11
CA LYS A 11 -35.55 -46.46 15.76
C LYS A 11 -35.81 -45.32 14.79
N ASP A 12 -36.99 -44.71 14.85
CA ASP A 12 -37.35 -43.61 13.96
C ASP A 12 -36.61 -42.32 14.33
N ASN A 13 -36.41 -42.05 15.62
CA ASN A 13 -35.53 -40.97 16.07
C ASN A 13 -34.09 -41.16 15.55
N HIS A 14 -33.54 -42.37 15.62
CA HIS A 14 -32.20 -42.66 15.10
C HIS A 14 -32.11 -42.42 13.58
N LYS A 15 -33.13 -42.84 12.82
CA LYS A 15 -33.21 -42.55 11.36
C LYS A 15 -33.32 -41.06 11.06
N GLU A 16 -34.06 -40.31 11.87
CA GLU A 16 -34.21 -38.86 11.76
C GLU A 16 -32.85 -38.16 11.90
N VAL A 17 -32.11 -38.52 12.95
CA VAL A 17 -30.77 -37.99 13.20
C VAL A 17 -29.84 -38.27 12.03
N GLU A 18 -29.80 -39.52 11.53
CA GLU A 18 -28.93 -39.89 10.42
C GLU A 18 -29.34 -39.21 9.10
N ARG A 19 -30.64 -39.04 8.85
CA ARG A 19 -31.11 -38.31 7.66
C ARG A 19 -30.70 -36.84 7.70
N ARG A 20 -30.80 -36.17 8.85
CA ARG A 20 -30.32 -34.80 9.02
C ARG A 20 -28.81 -34.70 8.79
N ARG A 21 -28.04 -35.61 9.38
CA ARG A 21 -26.58 -35.68 9.14
C ARG A 21 -26.27 -35.80 7.65
N ARG A 22 -26.98 -36.67 6.92
CA ARG A 22 -26.82 -36.83 5.47
C ARG A 22 -27.24 -35.58 4.69
N GLY A 23 -28.32 -34.92 5.10
CA GLY A 23 -28.77 -33.64 4.55
C GLY A 23 -27.68 -32.58 4.65
N ASN A 24 -27.15 -32.34 5.84
CA ASN A 24 -26.09 -31.35 6.09
C ASN A 24 -24.83 -31.62 5.26
N ILE A 25 -24.41 -32.89 5.13
CA ILE A 25 -23.27 -33.25 4.29
C ILE A 25 -23.54 -32.95 2.81
N ASN A 26 -24.75 -33.25 2.32
CA ASN A 26 -25.11 -32.98 0.94
C ASN A 26 -25.17 -31.49 0.65
N GLU A 27 -25.70 -30.70 1.57
CA GLU A 27 -25.73 -29.25 1.49
C GLU A 27 -24.31 -28.67 1.43
N GLY A 28 -23.42 -29.11 2.33
CA GLY A 28 -22.02 -28.69 2.34
C GLY A 28 -21.28 -29.00 1.02
N ILE A 29 -21.50 -30.19 0.46
CA ILE A 29 -20.89 -30.57 -0.85
C ILE A 29 -21.49 -29.74 -1.99
N THR A 30 -22.79 -29.44 -1.94
CA THR A 30 -23.45 -28.62 -2.96
C THR A 30 -22.93 -27.19 -2.93
N GLU A 31 -22.70 -26.63 -1.74
CA GLU A 31 -22.15 -25.29 -1.58
C GLU A 31 -20.70 -25.21 -2.06
N LEU A 32 -19.87 -26.22 -1.74
CA LEU A 32 -18.53 -26.37 -2.31
C LEU A 32 -18.56 -26.35 -3.84
N GLY A 33 -19.53 -27.03 -4.45
CA GLY A 33 -19.71 -27.06 -5.91
C GLY A 33 -20.02 -25.70 -6.54
N ARG A 34 -20.58 -24.75 -5.79
CA ARG A 34 -20.89 -23.40 -6.28
C ARG A 34 -19.66 -22.48 -6.31
N ILE A 35 -18.78 -22.61 -5.33
CA ILE A 35 -17.60 -21.73 -5.20
C ILE A 35 -16.39 -22.24 -6.00
N VAL A 36 -16.32 -23.54 -6.26
CA VAL A 36 -15.24 -24.13 -7.01
C VAL A 36 -15.47 -23.88 -8.52
N PRO A 37 -14.46 -23.40 -9.26
CA PRO A 37 -14.59 -23.18 -10.70
C PRO A 37 -14.96 -24.48 -11.42
N ASN A 38 -15.82 -24.37 -12.44
CA ASN A 38 -16.23 -25.50 -13.28
C ASN A 38 -16.89 -26.68 -12.54
N SER A 39 -17.40 -26.49 -11.32
CA SER A 39 -18.21 -27.49 -10.60
C SER A 39 -19.67 -27.09 -10.42
N SER A 40 -20.08 -25.91 -10.90
CA SER A 40 -21.48 -25.51 -10.89
C SER A 40 -22.31 -26.45 -11.76
N GLY A 41 -23.27 -27.15 -11.16
CA GLY A 41 -24.10 -28.16 -11.83
C GLY A 41 -23.51 -29.58 -11.82
N GLU A 42 -22.31 -29.78 -11.26
CA GLU A 42 -21.74 -31.11 -11.05
C GLU A 42 -22.55 -31.87 -9.98
N LYS A 43 -22.97 -33.11 -10.27
CA LYS A 43 -23.75 -33.94 -9.33
C LYS A 43 -22.89 -35.00 -8.66
N ALA A 44 -21.70 -35.28 -9.20
CA ALA A 44 -20.78 -36.26 -8.66
C ALA A 44 -20.02 -35.68 -7.46
N LYS A 45 -20.41 -36.08 -6.24
CA LYS A 45 -19.76 -35.65 -4.99
C LYS A 45 -18.24 -35.85 -5.00
N GLY A 46 -17.77 -36.98 -5.52
CA GLY A 46 -16.34 -37.27 -5.62
C GLY A 46 -15.58 -36.29 -6.53
N ALA A 47 -16.19 -35.90 -7.66
CA ALA A 47 -15.59 -34.93 -8.59
C ALA A 47 -15.54 -33.53 -8.00
N ILE A 48 -16.61 -33.10 -7.30
CA ILE A 48 -16.63 -31.80 -6.59
C ILE A 48 -15.50 -31.74 -5.56
N LEU A 49 -15.35 -32.79 -4.74
CA LEU A 49 -14.30 -32.85 -3.72
C LEU A 49 -12.90 -32.83 -4.34
N ALA A 50 -12.66 -33.60 -5.39
CA ALA A 50 -11.36 -33.61 -6.07
C ALA A 50 -11.00 -32.23 -6.67
N ARG A 51 -11.96 -31.56 -7.34
CA ARG A 51 -11.77 -30.21 -7.87
C ARG A 51 -11.58 -29.18 -6.76
N ALA A 52 -12.29 -29.30 -5.64
CA ALA A 52 -12.13 -28.42 -4.50
C ALA A 52 -10.71 -28.47 -3.95
N VAL A 53 -10.13 -29.67 -3.81
CA VAL A 53 -8.75 -29.85 -3.37
C VAL A 53 -7.77 -29.20 -4.35
N GLN A 54 -7.93 -29.44 -5.66
CA GLN A 54 -7.11 -28.80 -6.69
C GLN A 54 -7.21 -27.27 -6.65
N TYR A 55 -8.43 -26.75 -6.47
CA TYR A 55 -8.67 -25.32 -6.41
C TYR A 55 -8.02 -24.67 -5.19
N ILE A 56 -8.06 -25.32 -4.01
CA ILE A 56 -7.36 -24.85 -2.81
C ILE A 56 -5.85 -24.78 -3.06
N HIS A 57 -5.26 -25.80 -3.69
CA HIS A 57 -3.83 -25.77 -4.05
C HIS A 57 -3.51 -24.62 -5.01
N HIS A 58 -4.34 -24.44 -6.05
CA HIS A 58 -4.17 -23.33 -6.99
C HIS A 58 -4.29 -21.96 -6.33
N LEU A 59 -5.25 -21.78 -5.41
CA LEU A 59 -5.40 -20.53 -4.66
C LEU A 59 -4.17 -20.24 -3.79
N LYS A 60 -3.63 -21.24 -3.10
CA LYS A 60 -2.41 -21.09 -2.29
C LYS A 60 -1.19 -20.72 -3.15
N GLU A 61 -1.02 -21.36 -4.30
CA GLU A 61 0.07 -21.05 -5.23
C GLU A 61 -0.12 -19.66 -5.87
N ASN A 62 -1.36 -19.29 -6.19
CA ASN A 62 -1.69 -17.97 -6.71
C ASN A 62 -1.45 -16.86 -5.68
N GLU A 63 -1.76 -17.09 -4.40
CA GLU A 63 -1.45 -16.17 -3.31
C GLU A 63 0.06 -15.97 -3.16
N ALA A 64 0.86 -17.05 -3.19
CA ALA A 64 2.32 -16.97 -3.16
C ALA A 64 2.86 -16.14 -4.34
N ARG A 65 2.40 -16.42 -5.56
CA ARG A 65 2.79 -15.64 -6.76
C ARG A 65 2.38 -14.17 -6.67
N ASN A 66 1.21 -13.87 -6.12
CA ASN A 66 0.76 -12.49 -5.91
C ASN A 66 1.65 -11.75 -4.91
N ILE A 67 2.04 -12.41 -3.82
CA ILE A 67 2.97 -11.84 -2.84
C ILE A 67 4.31 -11.55 -3.51
N GLU A 68 4.89 -12.50 -4.23
CA GLU A 68 6.17 -12.33 -4.94
C GLU A 68 6.11 -11.16 -5.94
N LYS A 69 5.05 -11.10 -6.75
CA LYS A 69 4.82 -10.02 -7.71
C LYS A 69 4.74 -8.66 -7.01
N TRP A 70 3.94 -8.55 -5.96
CA TRP A 70 3.78 -7.30 -5.23
C TRP A 70 5.08 -6.88 -4.54
N THR A 71 5.83 -7.82 -3.95
CA THR A 71 7.14 -7.55 -3.35
C THR A 71 8.13 -7.03 -4.39
N LEU A 72 8.17 -7.64 -5.58
CA LEU A 72 9.05 -7.18 -6.66
C LEU A 72 8.67 -5.78 -7.16
N GLU A 73 7.38 -5.54 -7.42
CA GLU A 73 6.87 -4.23 -7.85
C GLU A 73 7.18 -3.15 -6.80
N LYS A 74 7.00 -3.45 -5.52
CA LYS A 74 7.34 -2.56 -4.42
C LYS A 74 8.83 -2.22 -4.41
N LEU A 75 9.71 -3.21 -4.51
CA LEU A 75 11.17 -2.98 -4.52
C LEU A 75 11.61 -2.12 -5.70
N LEU A 76 11.04 -2.34 -6.89
CA LEU A 76 11.32 -1.53 -8.07
C LEU A 76 10.84 -0.09 -7.91
N MET A 77 9.64 0.10 -7.34
CA MET A 77 9.12 1.43 -7.03
C MET A 77 9.98 2.15 -5.98
N ASP A 78 10.37 1.45 -4.92
CA ASP A 78 11.23 1.99 -3.85
C ASP A 78 12.60 2.42 -4.42
N GLN A 79 13.19 1.62 -5.32
CA GLN A 79 14.43 1.98 -6.02
C GLN A 79 14.24 3.23 -6.88
N ALA A 80 13.20 3.28 -7.72
CA ALA A 80 12.93 4.42 -8.59
C ALA A 80 12.64 5.71 -7.80
N MET A 81 11.92 5.60 -6.69
CA MET A 81 11.70 6.72 -5.77
C MET A 81 13.03 7.21 -5.17
N GLY A 82 13.90 6.29 -4.75
CA GLY A 82 15.24 6.63 -4.25
C GLY A 82 16.09 7.36 -5.29
N ASP A 83 16.11 6.87 -6.53
CA ASP A 83 16.85 7.52 -7.63
C ASP A 83 16.31 8.93 -7.93
N LEU A 84 14.99 9.11 -7.94
CA LEU A 84 14.37 10.43 -8.14
C LEU A 84 14.66 11.38 -6.97
N GLN A 85 14.63 10.89 -5.73
CA GLN A 85 15.01 11.67 -4.56
C GLN A 85 16.49 12.12 -4.65
N GLY A 86 17.39 11.21 -5.06
CA GLY A 86 18.79 11.54 -5.30
C GLY A 86 18.97 12.65 -6.35
N GLN A 87 18.28 12.55 -7.49
CA GLN A 87 18.32 13.59 -8.53
C GLN A 87 17.81 14.95 -8.02
N LEU A 88 16.77 14.96 -7.18
CA LEU A 88 16.26 16.20 -6.58
C LEU A 88 17.27 16.81 -5.61
N GLU A 89 17.94 15.99 -4.79
CA GLU A 89 18.99 16.44 -3.88
C GLU A 89 20.20 16.99 -4.63
N GLU A 90 20.64 16.33 -5.71
CA GLU A 90 21.73 16.80 -6.58
C GLU A 90 21.39 18.14 -7.25
N MET A 91 20.19 18.26 -7.81
CA MET A 91 19.72 19.51 -8.43
C MET A 91 19.61 20.64 -7.42
N ARG A 92 19.11 20.33 -6.21
CA ARG A 92 19.03 21.30 -5.12
C ARG A 92 20.42 21.74 -4.66
N GLY A 93 21.36 20.81 -4.49
CA GLY A 93 22.75 21.10 -4.13
C GLY A 93 23.42 22.00 -5.18
N SER A 94 23.29 21.64 -6.46
CA SER A 94 23.80 22.44 -7.59
C SER A 94 23.22 23.86 -7.59
N TRP A 95 21.92 24.00 -7.31
CA TRP A 95 21.28 25.32 -7.21
C TRP A 95 21.79 26.13 -6.02
N GLU A 96 21.98 25.50 -4.85
CA GLU A 96 22.52 26.15 -3.66
C GLU A 96 23.96 26.61 -3.89
N GLU A 97 24.80 25.79 -4.53
CA GLU A 97 26.17 26.14 -4.92
C GLU A 97 26.21 27.36 -5.85
N GLU A 98 25.42 27.35 -6.93
CA GLU A 98 25.34 28.45 -7.89
C GLU A 98 24.82 29.73 -7.21
N ARG A 99 23.79 29.61 -6.35
CA ARG A 99 23.27 30.73 -5.56
C ARG A 99 24.36 31.32 -4.66
N MET A 100 25.15 30.49 -3.97
CA MET A 100 26.22 30.94 -3.09
C MET A 100 27.38 31.55 -3.88
N ALA A 101 27.73 31.00 -5.05
CA ALA A 101 28.72 31.57 -5.95
C ALA A 101 28.28 32.96 -6.45
N ARG A 102 27.02 33.08 -6.85
CA ARG A 102 26.42 34.36 -7.26
C ARG A 102 26.44 35.40 -6.14
N GLN A 103 26.06 35.00 -4.92
CA GLN A 103 26.10 35.90 -3.77
C GLN A 103 27.52 36.39 -3.45
N ARG A 104 28.53 35.50 -3.55
CA ARG A 104 29.94 35.87 -3.41
C ARG A 104 30.35 36.90 -4.46
N ALA A 105 30.10 36.63 -5.74
CA ALA A 105 30.41 37.54 -6.83
C ALA A 105 29.73 38.91 -6.68
N GLU A 106 28.45 38.94 -6.29
CA GLU A 106 27.72 40.18 -6.02
C GLU A 106 28.32 40.97 -4.85
N SER A 107 28.81 40.29 -3.81
CA SER A 107 29.49 40.93 -2.68
C SER A 107 30.83 41.55 -3.08
N GLU A 108 31.62 40.85 -3.90
CA GLU A 108 32.89 41.35 -4.44
C GLU A 108 32.66 42.56 -5.35
N LEU A 109 31.67 42.48 -6.26
CA LEU A 109 31.28 43.61 -7.11
C LEU A 109 30.80 44.81 -6.29
N LYS A 110 30.07 44.58 -5.19
CA LYS A 110 29.61 45.65 -4.31
C LYS A 110 30.79 46.36 -3.63
N LEU A 111 31.81 45.62 -3.20
CA LEU A 111 33.04 46.20 -2.63
C LEU A 111 33.78 47.02 -3.68
N LEU A 112 33.97 46.50 -4.90
CA LEU A 112 34.65 47.19 -6.00
C LEU A 112 33.88 48.43 -6.48
N ARG A 113 32.54 48.39 -6.49
CA ARG A 113 31.67 49.52 -6.83
C ARG A 113 31.61 50.57 -5.71
N GLY A 114 31.80 50.15 -4.46
CA GLY A 114 31.82 51.01 -3.27
C GLY A 114 33.13 51.78 -3.09
N VAL A 115 34.18 51.46 -3.85
CA VAL A 115 35.37 52.31 -3.96
C VAL A 115 34.97 53.56 -4.75
N PRO A 116 34.96 54.77 -4.17
CA PRO A 116 34.86 55.97 -4.96
C PRO A 116 36.05 55.95 -5.92
N GLN A 117 35.79 55.91 -7.23
CA GLN A 117 36.82 56.25 -8.21
C GLN A 117 37.27 57.67 -7.88
N GLY A 118 38.38 57.77 -7.15
CA GLY A 118 39.12 59.01 -6.99
C GLY A 118 39.58 59.44 -8.38
N GLY A 119 38.95 60.49 -8.90
CA GLY A 119 39.53 61.38 -9.89
C GLY A 119 39.56 60.87 -11.33
N VAL A 120 38.43 60.98 -12.04
CA VAL A 120 38.47 61.50 -13.41
C VAL A 120 37.61 62.74 -13.48
N ALA A 121 38.27 63.89 -13.65
CA ALA A 121 37.64 65.19 -13.81
C ALA A 121 36.69 65.16 -15.02
N PRO A 122 35.51 65.80 -14.95
CA PRO A 122 34.70 66.00 -16.14
C PRO A 122 35.41 67.04 -17.02
N VAL A 123 35.88 66.62 -18.18
CA VAL A 123 36.25 67.53 -19.27
C VAL A 123 34.99 68.30 -19.65
N VAL A 124 35.00 69.59 -19.35
CA VAL A 124 33.98 70.56 -19.77
C VAL A 124 34.12 70.74 -21.28
N GLY A 125 33.09 70.42 -22.06
CA GLY A 125 33.10 70.74 -23.49
C GLY A 125 31.94 70.19 -24.31
N VAL A 126 31.07 71.11 -24.72
CA VAL A 126 30.09 71.02 -25.82
C VAL A 126 28.72 70.45 -25.49
N ALA A 127 27.77 71.37 -25.31
CA ALA A 127 26.34 71.13 -25.32
C ALA A 127 25.83 70.73 -26.72
N PRO A 128 25.03 69.66 -26.86
CA PRO A 128 24.18 69.46 -28.03
C PRO A 128 22.82 70.15 -27.83
N ARG A 129 22.36 70.81 -28.89
CA ARG A 129 21.09 71.54 -29.02
C ARG A 129 19.85 70.62 -28.85
N PRO A 130 18.67 71.16 -28.51
CA PRO A 130 17.50 70.35 -28.15
C PRO A 130 16.59 70.00 -29.34
N GLY A 131 16.15 68.73 -29.34
CA GLY A 131 14.79 68.27 -29.63
C GLY A 131 14.46 67.78 -31.06
N PRO A 132 13.30 67.10 -31.27
CA PRO A 132 12.38 66.51 -30.30
C PRO A 132 12.02 65.02 -30.60
N ASN A 133 11.24 64.45 -29.68
CA ASN A 133 10.34 63.29 -29.81
C ASN A 133 10.78 61.98 -29.12
N ALA A 134 10.33 61.84 -27.87
CA ALA A 134 10.33 60.58 -27.12
C ALA A 134 8.91 59.99 -27.11
N PRO A 135 8.71 58.69 -27.38
CA PRO A 135 7.53 57.98 -26.92
C PRO A 135 7.71 57.56 -25.45
N ASN A 136 6.66 57.85 -24.69
CA ASN A 136 6.56 57.78 -23.25
C ASN A 136 6.19 56.34 -22.80
N TYR A 137 7.14 55.57 -22.26
CA TYR A 137 6.80 54.35 -21.52
C TYR A 137 6.75 54.64 -20.03
N ARG A 138 5.52 54.90 -19.57
CA ARG A 138 5.19 55.08 -18.16
C ARG A 138 4.97 53.71 -17.53
N SER A 139 5.94 53.26 -16.73
CA SER A 139 5.67 52.21 -15.74
C SER A 139 4.75 52.76 -14.66
N ARG A 140 3.60 52.13 -14.47
CA ARG A 140 2.76 52.30 -13.28
C ARG A 140 2.41 50.94 -12.72
N SER A 141 3.00 50.63 -11.58
CA SER A 141 2.52 49.67 -10.60
C SER A 141 1.29 50.23 -9.89
N GLN A 142 0.21 49.46 -9.79
CA GLN A 142 -0.57 49.19 -8.55
C GLN A 142 -1.84 48.40 -8.85
N SER A 143 -1.94 47.24 -8.19
CA SER A 143 -3.05 46.74 -7.35
C SER A 143 -4.51 46.97 -7.76
N ALA A 144 -5.27 45.88 -7.87
CA ALA A 144 -6.48 45.56 -7.06
C ALA A 144 -7.53 44.75 -7.86
N GLU A 145 -7.83 43.57 -7.32
CA GLU A 145 -9.15 42.88 -7.25
C GLU A 145 -10.02 42.74 -8.53
N ARG A 146 -10.37 41.50 -8.90
CA ARG A 146 -11.70 40.87 -8.64
C ARG A 146 -11.85 39.53 -9.38
N LEU A 147 -12.50 38.61 -8.68
CA LEU A 147 -12.87 37.22 -9.02
C LEU A 147 -13.78 37.10 -10.25
N GLU A 148 -13.66 36.00 -11.02
CA GLU A 148 -14.65 34.90 -11.10
C GLU A 148 -14.27 33.82 -12.16
N GLY A 149 -14.47 32.54 -11.83
CA GLY A 149 -14.85 31.52 -12.84
C GLY A 149 -13.97 30.27 -13.07
N ALA A 150 -13.94 29.32 -12.10
CA ALA A 150 -14.02 27.83 -12.23
C ALA A 150 -13.01 27.02 -13.11
N PRO A 151 -12.94 25.66 -13.00
CA PRO A 151 -13.34 24.74 -11.92
C PRO A 151 -12.18 23.88 -11.35
N ALA A 152 -12.41 23.35 -10.16
CA ALA A 152 -11.55 22.42 -9.44
C ALA A 152 -11.44 21.04 -10.12
N THR A 153 -10.22 20.59 -10.41
CA THR A 153 -9.94 19.18 -10.68
C THR A 153 -9.87 18.43 -9.35
N ARG A 154 -10.94 17.72 -9.03
CA ARG A 154 -11.00 16.75 -7.92
C ARG A 154 -9.99 15.63 -8.21
N SER A 155 -9.02 15.45 -7.33
CA SER A 155 -8.20 14.22 -7.27
C SER A 155 -9.11 13.04 -6.86
N PRO A 156 -9.04 11.87 -7.52
CA PRO A 156 -9.95 10.77 -7.25
C PRO A 156 -9.46 9.78 -6.17
N PHE A 157 -8.37 10.06 -5.46
CA PHE A 157 -7.88 9.17 -4.41
C PHE A 157 -8.05 9.82 -3.04
N GLY A 158 -8.99 9.25 -2.28
CA GLY A 158 -9.30 9.64 -0.92
C GLY A 158 -8.12 9.44 0.02
N GLU A 159 -8.03 10.34 0.97
CA GLU A 159 -7.12 10.28 2.10
C GLU A 159 -7.42 9.00 2.90
N SER A 160 -6.50 8.03 2.85
CA SER A 160 -6.41 6.97 3.83
C SER A 160 -5.09 7.15 4.57
N GLU A 161 -5.15 7.83 5.72
CA GLU A 161 -4.09 7.79 6.72
C GLU A 161 -3.89 6.33 7.15
N VAL A 162 -2.80 5.70 6.71
CA VAL A 162 -2.38 4.40 7.26
C VAL A 162 -1.43 4.68 8.41
N ARG A 163 -1.97 4.61 9.63
CA ARG A 163 -1.22 4.52 10.89
C ARG A 163 -0.27 3.33 10.83
N THR A 164 1.02 3.57 10.98
CA THR A 164 2.01 2.54 11.30
C THR A 164 2.01 2.31 12.82
N GLU A 165 1.28 1.32 13.31
CA GLU A 165 1.47 0.77 14.65
C GLU A 165 2.09 -0.61 14.52
N VAL A 166 3.42 -0.66 14.63
CA VAL A 166 4.17 -1.90 14.90
C VAL A 166 4.07 -2.16 16.39
N GLU A 167 3.10 -2.98 16.79
CA GLU A 167 3.01 -3.48 18.17
C GLU A 167 3.90 -4.74 18.29
N ASN A 168 5.05 -4.53 18.92
CA ASN A 168 6.00 -5.56 19.30
C ASN A 168 5.43 -6.43 20.43
N ARG A 169 4.68 -7.48 20.08
CA ARG A 169 4.22 -8.48 21.05
C ARG A 169 5.24 -9.61 21.15
N SER A 170 6.25 -9.41 21.98
CA SER A 170 7.09 -10.49 22.49
C SER A 170 6.21 -11.46 23.30
N GLN A 171 5.96 -12.66 22.78
CA GLN A 171 5.39 -13.73 23.58
C GLN A 171 6.45 -14.25 24.54
N GLU A 172 6.17 -14.11 25.84
CA GLU A 172 6.87 -14.80 26.92
C GLU A 172 6.78 -16.33 26.71
N ASN A 173 7.93 -16.98 26.58
CA ASN A 173 8.03 -18.42 26.77
C ASN A 173 7.96 -18.72 28.27
N GLY A 174 6.77 -19.07 28.74
CA GLY A 174 6.57 -19.69 30.05
C GLY A 174 6.97 -21.17 29.99
N THR A 175 8.10 -21.50 30.63
CA THR A 175 8.46 -22.88 30.96
C THR A 175 7.50 -23.40 32.02
N VAL A 176 6.61 -24.32 31.65
CA VAL A 176 5.80 -25.09 32.61
C VAL A 176 6.39 -26.48 32.70
N GLU A 177 7.03 -26.77 33.84
CA GLU A 177 7.32 -28.13 34.28
C GLU A 177 5.99 -28.88 34.49
N GLY A 178 5.91 -30.08 33.93
CA GLY A 178 4.73 -30.94 34.01
C GLY A 178 5.15 -32.40 34.08
N ASP A 179 5.41 -32.83 35.30
CA ASP A 179 5.42 -34.22 35.76
C ASP A 179 4.07 -34.91 35.43
N GLY A 180 4.11 -36.20 35.06
CA GLY A 180 2.91 -36.97 34.73
C GLY A 180 3.16 -38.10 33.73
N GLY A 181 3.73 -39.20 34.21
CA GLY A 181 3.84 -40.45 33.45
C GLY A 181 2.47 -41.07 33.15
N ASP A 182 2.20 -41.34 31.88
CA ASP A 182 1.05 -42.12 31.40
C ASP A 182 1.52 -43.53 31.01
N GLU A 183 1.43 -44.46 31.95
CA GLU A 183 1.60 -45.90 31.71
C GLU A 183 0.42 -46.43 30.90
N ARG A 184 0.63 -46.67 29.60
CA ARG A 184 -0.32 -47.44 28.77
C ARG A 184 -0.23 -48.93 29.15
N PRO A 185 -1.34 -49.64 29.41
CA PRO A 185 -1.29 -51.07 29.72
C PRO A 185 -0.97 -51.89 28.46
N VAL A 186 0.07 -52.73 28.58
CA VAL A 186 0.51 -53.67 27.55
C VAL A 186 -0.54 -54.78 27.37
N LYS A 187 -0.96 -55.02 26.11
CA LYS A 187 -1.84 -56.14 25.75
C LYS A 187 -1.19 -57.47 26.14
N ARG A 188 -1.88 -58.26 26.97
CA ARG A 188 -1.47 -59.63 27.32
C ARG A 188 -1.58 -60.56 26.08
N PRO A 189 -0.66 -61.51 25.89
CA PRO A 189 -0.77 -62.50 24.82
C PRO A 189 -1.87 -63.52 25.16
N ARG A 190 -2.59 -63.94 24.12
CA ARG A 190 -3.63 -64.97 24.17
C ARG A 190 -2.95 -66.34 24.27
N VAL A 191 -3.30 -67.10 25.29
CA VAL A 191 -2.89 -68.51 25.44
C VAL A 191 -3.97 -69.38 24.76
N GLU A 192 -3.52 -70.41 24.05
CA GLU A 192 -4.33 -71.41 23.34
C GLU A 192 -5.35 -72.13 24.23
#